data_AF-A0A7Y4SDD7-F1
#
_entry.id   AF-A0A7Y4SDD7-F1
#
_cell.length_a   1.000
_cell.length_b   1.000
_cell.length_c   1.000
_cell.angle_alpha   90.00
_cell.angle_beta   90.00
_cell.angle_gamma   90.00
#
_symmetry.space_group_name_H-M   'P 1'
#
loop_
_entity.id
_entity.type
_entity.pdbx_description
1 polymer ?
#
loop_
_entity_poly.entity_id
_entity_poly.type
_entity_poly.pdbx_seq_one_letter_code
_entity_poly.pdbx_strand_id
1 'polypeptide(L)'
;MNRFIQGFVTGVAAVTLWVGLSGGVFAATPSAIELSSATAVPGATVAIGGRGFGTFRSVQVNRVTVGGFPALIQRWESDLIEVKVPFQARSGPVEVMAGKKKMVAGELIIMLPTIATVTPAEIEPGHTVQIVGTHFGVTSGPRDPNTMFGVNDVTIGGVVVRPRRWKDDLIEVEVPANAESGDVVVRLASSDPLPDGSCCAPVQRTVSNAVPLKLIPSIRVDPMSGPVGTKVVFFGQGFGSSKGTGDKVTFGGHLSAIAQWSDKAIVVHLPMDAETGPIVLTMQGRERTVGNFTVHIPKANAITPAAAPIGTLLRISGEHFGFYSESGSTPYAFMDFNTGENRVDIGGVRAVIYRWQDDRIDVWVPFSVKSGPVVIYRGAVKPNADGSCCAAKEVLKTEAGLFTLVTPKIDSYSPHSGGLDELITIKGSGFGSFLKTAEHADLSLNRGAYTRRDDIQLGENVSRTEVLFNNVAAQVMSWTDTEIVVRVPHRNLYGVGKRNEFINELSTGPLIVRRGSWDVQPDQTCCTQKKWLSFEAGTFTIVAKGMPDPGYFNNNRPDANTNQ
;
A
#
# COMPACT_ATOMS: atom_id res chain seq x y z
N MET A 1 -59.96 20.28 -11.59
CA MET A 1 -60.88 21.41 -11.87
C MET A 1 -61.31 21.31 -13.32
N ASN A 2 -62.61 21.03 -13.53
CA ASN A 2 -63.45 21.13 -14.75
C ASN A 2 -62.82 20.85 -16.15
N ARG A 3 -63.18 19.77 -16.84
CA ARG A 3 -64.39 19.61 -17.70
C ARG A 3 -64.68 20.83 -18.59
N PHE A 4 -64.58 20.66 -19.90
CA PHE A 4 -65.62 21.16 -20.82
C PHE A 4 -65.84 20.17 -21.97
N ILE A 5 -67.05 19.63 -21.99
CA ILE A 5 -67.74 18.96 -23.09
C ILE A 5 -68.71 20.01 -23.65
N GLN A 6 -68.84 20.07 -24.98
CA GLN A 6 -70.06 20.29 -25.80
C GLN A 6 -69.58 20.67 -27.22
N GLY A 7 -70.12 20.18 -28.33
CA GLY A 7 -71.43 19.59 -28.62
C GLY A 7 -72.20 20.53 -29.56
N PHE A 8 -72.80 19.97 -30.62
CA PHE A 8 -73.76 20.55 -31.59
C PHE A 8 -73.21 21.31 -32.84
N VAL A 9 -73.74 21.21 -34.07
CA VAL A 9 -74.67 20.28 -34.76
C VAL A 9 -74.81 20.71 -36.24
N THR A 10 -74.99 19.71 -37.12
CA THR A 10 -75.65 19.67 -38.46
C THR A 10 -75.38 20.69 -39.56
N GLY A 11 -74.99 20.15 -40.72
CA GLY A 11 -75.36 20.65 -42.05
C GLY A 11 -75.44 19.48 -43.02
N VAL A 12 -76.64 18.93 -43.22
CA VAL A 12 -76.95 17.88 -44.21
C VAL A 12 -77.20 18.57 -45.55
N ALA A 13 -76.47 18.17 -46.59
CA ALA A 13 -76.89 18.33 -47.97
C ALA A 13 -76.66 17.00 -48.70
N ALA A 14 -77.76 16.28 -48.90
CA ALA A 14 -77.82 15.09 -49.73
C ALA A 14 -77.74 15.49 -51.20
N VAL A 15 -76.81 14.90 -51.94
CA VAL A 15 -76.95 14.72 -53.38
C VAL A 15 -76.65 13.26 -53.67
N THR A 16 -77.73 12.49 -53.75
CA THR A 16 -77.78 11.18 -54.39
C THR A 16 -77.47 11.34 -55.87
N LEU A 17 -76.37 10.75 -56.34
CA LEU A 17 -76.20 10.41 -57.75
C LEU A 17 -76.03 8.90 -57.89
N TRP A 18 -76.77 8.38 -58.86
CA TRP A 18 -77.05 6.97 -59.09
C TRP A 18 -75.81 6.09 -59.33
N VAL A 19 -75.96 4.87 -58.86
CA VAL A 19 -75.09 3.70 -59.04
C VAL A 19 -74.85 3.41 -60.53
N GLY A 20 -73.59 3.50 -60.95
CA GLY A 20 -73.06 2.75 -62.08
C GLY A 20 -72.13 1.66 -61.56
N LEU A 21 -72.68 0.46 -61.36
CA LEU A 21 -71.90 -0.75 -61.09
C LEU A 21 -71.13 -1.13 -62.36
N SER A 22 -69.90 -0.65 -62.47
CA SER A 22 -68.87 -1.33 -63.25
C SER A 22 -67.87 -1.90 -62.26
N GLY A 23 -67.86 -3.23 -62.16
CA GLY A 23 -66.89 -3.99 -61.40
C GLY A 23 -65.50 -3.80 -62.01
N GLY A 24 -64.83 -2.72 -61.63
CA GLY A 24 -63.39 -2.61 -61.72
C GLY A 24 -62.81 -3.48 -60.62
N VAL A 25 -62.38 -4.69 -60.97
CA VAL A 25 -61.44 -5.45 -60.15
C VAL A 25 -60.20 -4.56 -60.03
N PHE A 26 -60.08 -3.83 -58.93
CA PHE A 26 -58.77 -3.33 -58.52
C PHE A 26 -57.94 -4.59 -58.28
N ALA A 27 -57.10 -4.94 -59.25
CA ALA A 27 -55.99 -5.83 -59.00
C ALA A 27 -55.24 -5.19 -57.84
N ALA A 28 -55.39 -5.78 -56.65
CA ALA A 28 -54.60 -5.41 -55.49
C ALA A 28 -53.15 -5.51 -55.95
N THR A 29 -52.47 -4.37 -56.02
CA THR A 29 -51.03 -4.34 -56.20
C THR A 29 -50.45 -5.32 -55.18
N PRO A 30 -49.60 -6.28 -55.60
CA PRO A 30 -49.02 -7.21 -54.65
C PRO A 30 -48.34 -6.37 -53.57
N SER A 31 -48.78 -6.54 -52.31
CA SER A 31 -48.28 -5.76 -51.19
C SER A 31 -46.76 -5.79 -51.23
N ALA A 32 -46.15 -4.62 -51.38
CA ALA A 32 -44.70 -4.51 -51.46
C ALA A 32 -44.11 -5.14 -50.20
N ILE A 33 -43.13 -6.01 -50.39
CA ILE A 33 -42.32 -6.52 -49.29
C ILE A 33 -41.20 -5.52 -49.10
N GLU A 34 -40.99 -5.10 -47.86
CA GLU A 34 -40.06 -4.02 -47.52
C GLU A 34 -39.09 -4.47 -46.43
N LEU A 35 -37.84 -4.01 -46.55
CA LEU A 35 -36.81 -4.16 -45.53
C LEU A 35 -37.00 -3.11 -44.43
N SER A 36 -36.84 -3.54 -43.17
CA SER A 36 -36.85 -2.63 -42.02
C SER A 36 -35.68 -1.64 -42.03
N SER A 37 -34.57 -1.99 -42.67
CA SER A 37 -33.39 -1.13 -42.83
C SER A 37 -32.69 -1.41 -44.16
N ALA A 38 -32.22 -0.34 -44.82
CA ALA A 38 -31.42 -0.42 -46.04
C ALA A 38 -29.93 -0.69 -45.77
N THR A 39 -29.49 -0.58 -44.51
CA THR A 39 -28.13 -0.84 -44.06
C THR A 39 -28.14 -1.82 -42.89
N ALA A 40 -27.11 -2.65 -42.79
CA ALA A 40 -26.90 -3.54 -41.64
C ALA A 40 -25.43 -3.97 -41.52
N VAL A 41 -25.04 -4.37 -40.32
CA VAL A 41 -23.72 -4.97 -40.06
C VAL A 41 -23.81 -6.50 -40.08
N PRO A 42 -22.71 -7.22 -40.40
CA PRO A 42 -22.67 -8.67 -40.26
C PRO A 42 -23.17 -9.15 -38.88
N GLY A 43 -24.04 -10.16 -38.86
CA GLY A 43 -24.65 -10.67 -37.62
C GLY A 43 -25.80 -9.84 -37.04
N ALA A 44 -26.16 -8.68 -37.63
CA ALA A 44 -27.34 -7.93 -37.24
C ALA A 44 -28.64 -8.66 -37.64
N THR A 45 -29.73 -8.41 -36.91
CA THR A 45 -31.07 -8.89 -37.30
C THR A 45 -31.71 -7.86 -38.23
N VAL A 46 -32.15 -8.30 -39.41
CA VAL A 46 -32.92 -7.50 -40.37
C VAL A 46 -34.33 -8.08 -40.46
N ALA A 47 -35.33 -7.22 -40.34
CA ALA A 47 -36.74 -7.60 -40.48
C ALA A 47 -37.22 -7.29 -41.90
N ILE A 48 -38.02 -8.21 -42.44
CA ILE A 48 -38.66 -8.10 -43.75
C ILE A 48 -40.16 -8.16 -43.51
N GLY A 49 -40.83 -7.02 -43.71
CA GLY A 49 -42.27 -6.87 -43.54
C GLY A 49 -42.99 -7.05 -44.87
N GLY A 50 -44.17 -7.63 -44.86
CA GLY A 50 -44.97 -7.76 -46.07
C GLY A 50 -46.17 -8.67 -45.90
N ARG A 51 -46.72 -9.18 -47.00
CA ARG A 51 -47.76 -10.22 -46.96
C ARG A 51 -47.43 -11.30 -47.98
N GLY A 52 -47.92 -12.51 -47.71
CA GLY A 52 -47.80 -13.62 -48.65
C GLY A 52 -46.48 -14.39 -48.55
N PHE A 53 -45.87 -14.39 -47.36
CA PHE A 53 -44.76 -15.28 -46.99
C PHE A 53 -45.21 -16.73 -46.76
N GLY A 54 -46.47 -16.92 -46.39
CA GLY A 54 -47.03 -18.24 -46.07
C GLY A 54 -46.43 -18.85 -44.80
N THR A 55 -46.73 -20.13 -44.56
CA THR A 55 -46.22 -20.86 -43.39
C THR A 55 -44.80 -21.38 -43.64
N PHE A 56 -43.93 -21.28 -42.65
CA PHE A 56 -42.62 -21.93 -42.68
C PHE A 56 -42.78 -23.45 -42.72
N ARG A 57 -42.07 -24.13 -43.64
CA ARG A 57 -42.05 -25.59 -43.75
C ARG A 57 -40.68 -26.16 -43.42
N SER A 58 -39.65 -25.66 -44.09
CA SER A 58 -38.26 -26.04 -43.84
C SER A 58 -37.32 -25.02 -44.46
N VAL A 59 -36.06 -25.01 -44.01
CA VAL A 59 -34.98 -24.15 -44.56
C VAL A 59 -34.65 -24.46 -46.03
N GLN A 60 -35.10 -25.58 -46.56
CA GLN A 60 -34.95 -25.94 -47.97
C GLN A 60 -36.01 -25.25 -48.85
N VAL A 61 -37.22 -25.10 -48.31
CA VAL A 61 -38.41 -24.54 -48.98
C VAL A 61 -38.52 -23.04 -48.74
N ASN A 62 -38.17 -22.59 -47.54
CA ASN A 62 -38.20 -21.20 -47.10
C ASN A 62 -36.76 -20.73 -46.95
N ARG A 63 -36.32 -19.84 -47.83
CA ARG A 63 -34.94 -19.32 -47.84
C ARG A 63 -34.96 -17.80 -47.93
N VAL A 64 -34.00 -17.16 -47.28
CA VAL A 64 -33.70 -15.76 -47.48
C VAL A 64 -32.25 -15.65 -47.88
N THR A 65 -31.96 -14.89 -48.93
CA THR A 65 -30.59 -14.59 -49.35
C THR A 65 -30.33 -13.10 -49.30
N VAL A 66 -29.09 -12.72 -48.98
CA VAL A 66 -28.59 -11.35 -48.97
C VAL A 66 -27.39 -11.31 -49.92
N GLY A 67 -27.51 -10.62 -51.04
CA GLY A 67 -26.44 -10.56 -52.05
C GLY A 67 -26.03 -11.94 -52.57
N GLY A 68 -26.97 -12.89 -52.60
CA GLY A 68 -26.75 -14.28 -53.01
C GLY A 68 -26.29 -15.24 -51.90
N PHE A 69 -25.98 -14.75 -50.70
CA PHE A 69 -25.59 -15.60 -49.56
C PHE A 69 -26.80 -15.96 -48.69
N PRO A 70 -26.94 -17.21 -48.23
CA PRO A 70 -28.07 -17.62 -47.39
C PRO A 70 -28.00 -16.94 -46.01
N ALA A 71 -29.08 -16.26 -45.64
CA ALA A 71 -29.26 -15.65 -44.33
C ALA A 71 -29.93 -16.64 -43.36
N LEU A 72 -29.49 -16.64 -42.11
CA LEU A 72 -30.09 -17.48 -41.09
C LEU A 72 -31.44 -16.91 -40.68
N ILE A 73 -32.50 -17.69 -40.85
CA ILE A 73 -33.86 -17.30 -40.47
C ILE A 73 -34.02 -17.47 -38.96
N GLN A 74 -34.34 -16.39 -38.25
CA GLN A 74 -34.65 -16.41 -36.81
C GLN A 74 -36.15 -16.58 -36.57
N ARG A 75 -36.96 -15.94 -37.40
CA ARG A 75 -38.43 -15.94 -37.29
C ARG A 75 -39.05 -15.89 -38.67
N TRP A 76 -40.14 -16.64 -38.86
CA TRP A 76 -40.90 -16.62 -40.09
C TRP A 76 -42.40 -16.68 -39.78
N GLU A 77 -43.09 -15.59 -40.08
CA GLU A 77 -44.54 -15.44 -39.94
C GLU A 77 -45.16 -15.07 -41.29
N SER A 78 -46.48 -15.01 -41.37
CA SER A 78 -47.20 -14.72 -42.62
C SER A 78 -46.92 -13.32 -43.18
N ASP A 79 -46.48 -12.40 -42.31
CA ASP A 79 -46.32 -10.97 -42.55
C ASP A 79 -45.00 -10.37 -42.03
N LEU A 80 -44.18 -11.16 -41.31
CA LEU A 80 -42.87 -10.75 -40.81
C LEU A 80 -41.85 -11.89 -40.94
N ILE A 81 -40.66 -11.58 -41.44
CA ILE A 81 -39.51 -12.48 -41.40
C ILE A 81 -38.35 -11.74 -40.73
N GLU A 82 -37.68 -12.38 -39.77
CA GLU A 82 -36.45 -11.86 -39.16
C GLU A 82 -35.29 -12.78 -39.53
N VAL A 83 -34.23 -12.20 -40.09
CA VAL A 83 -33.03 -12.94 -40.49
C VAL A 83 -31.77 -12.31 -39.93
N LYS A 84 -30.75 -13.13 -39.70
CA LYS A 84 -29.39 -12.69 -39.40
C LYS A 84 -28.62 -12.45 -40.69
N VAL A 85 -27.99 -11.29 -40.79
CA VAL A 85 -27.12 -10.93 -41.92
C VAL A 85 -25.91 -11.88 -41.95
N PRO A 86 -25.68 -12.60 -43.06
CA PRO A 86 -24.54 -13.51 -43.19
C PRO A 86 -23.22 -12.74 -43.19
N PHE A 87 -22.16 -13.38 -42.71
CA PHE A 87 -20.83 -12.80 -42.62
C PHE A 87 -20.18 -12.59 -43.99
N GLN A 88 -20.40 -13.50 -44.94
CA GLN A 88 -19.88 -13.38 -46.31
C GLN A 88 -20.79 -12.53 -47.21
N ALA A 89 -21.92 -12.03 -46.69
CA ALA A 89 -22.84 -11.22 -47.45
C ALA A 89 -22.13 -9.98 -48.01
N ARG A 90 -22.26 -9.78 -49.31
CA ARG A 90 -21.92 -8.50 -49.96
C ARG A 90 -23.20 -7.67 -50.07
N SER A 91 -23.04 -6.36 -50.16
CA SER A 91 -24.16 -5.46 -50.47
C SER A 91 -24.86 -5.94 -51.74
N GLY A 92 -26.18 -6.01 -51.70
CA GLY A 92 -26.97 -6.55 -52.81
C GLY A 92 -28.42 -6.83 -52.45
N PRO A 93 -29.19 -7.45 -53.36
CA PRO A 93 -30.61 -7.66 -53.18
C PRO A 93 -30.89 -8.67 -52.05
N VAL A 94 -31.94 -8.39 -51.29
CA VAL A 94 -32.51 -9.33 -50.33
C VAL A 94 -33.67 -10.07 -50.99
N GLU A 95 -33.49 -11.37 -51.17
CA GLU A 95 -34.46 -12.22 -51.86
C GLU A 95 -35.08 -13.21 -50.88
N VAL A 96 -36.41 -13.29 -50.87
CA VAL A 96 -37.21 -14.21 -50.06
C VAL A 96 -37.80 -15.28 -50.98
N MET A 97 -37.49 -16.54 -50.72
CA MET A 97 -38.09 -17.69 -51.36
C MET A 97 -39.10 -18.33 -50.40
N ALA A 98 -40.38 -18.30 -50.77
CA ALA A 98 -41.46 -19.00 -50.08
C ALA A 98 -41.97 -20.13 -50.98
N GLY A 99 -41.34 -21.30 -50.90
CA GLY A 99 -41.55 -22.40 -51.84
C GLY A 99 -41.09 -22.03 -53.25
N LYS A 100 -42.02 -21.99 -54.22
CA LYS A 100 -41.73 -21.59 -55.61
C LYS A 100 -41.80 -20.08 -55.83
N LYS A 101 -42.33 -19.32 -54.87
CA LYS A 101 -42.51 -17.87 -55.01
C LYS A 101 -41.24 -17.15 -54.57
N LYS A 102 -40.61 -16.44 -55.51
CA LYS A 102 -39.47 -15.54 -55.25
C LYS A 102 -39.98 -14.11 -55.11
N MET A 103 -39.54 -13.42 -54.06
CA MET A 103 -39.90 -12.05 -53.74
C MET A 103 -38.63 -11.27 -53.43
N VAL A 104 -38.56 -10.01 -53.85
CA VAL A 104 -37.40 -9.13 -53.60
C VAL A 104 -37.83 -8.05 -52.63
N ALA A 105 -37.14 -7.94 -51.50
CA ALA A 105 -37.48 -7.04 -50.40
C ALA A 105 -36.76 -5.67 -50.49
N GLY A 106 -35.80 -5.55 -51.41
CA GLY A 106 -34.98 -4.35 -51.61
C GLY A 106 -33.49 -4.68 -51.68
N GLU A 107 -32.63 -3.65 -51.63
CA GLU A 107 -31.18 -3.78 -51.56
C GLU A 107 -30.69 -3.50 -50.14
N LEU A 108 -29.80 -4.36 -49.62
CA LEU A 108 -29.19 -4.19 -48.32
C LEU A 108 -27.70 -3.86 -48.50
N ILE A 109 -27.26 -2.74 -47.91
CA ILE A 109 -25.87 -2.31 -47.89
C ILE A 109 -25.21 -2.85 -46.61
N ILE A 110 -24.18 -3.67 -46.77
CA ILE A 110 -23.42 -4.24 -45.65
C ILE A 110 -22.36 -3.23 -45.20
N MET A 111 -22.50 -2.79 -43.94
CA MET A 111 -21.55 -1.88 -43.30
C MET A 111 -20.55 -2.68 -42.46
N LEU A 112 -19.27 -2.33 -42.57
CA LEU A 112 -18.20 -2.96 -41.79
C LEU A 112 -17.85 -2.09 -40.56
N PRO A 113 -17.49 -2.73 -39.43
CA PRO A 113 -17.09 -2.00 -38.23
C PRO A 113 -15.83 -1.17 -38.53
N THR A 114 -15.87 0.12 -38.20
CA THR A 114 -14.73 1.02 -38.37
C THR A 114 -14.44 1.75 -37.06
N ILE A 115 -13.23 1.61 -36.55
CA ILE A 115 -12.72 2.37 -35.40
C ILE A 115 -12.24 3.73 -35.90
N ALA A 116 -12.83 4.79 -35.37
CA ALA A 116 -12.39 6.16 -35.63
C ALA A 116 -11.24 6.54 -34.71
N THR A 117 -11.39 6.31 -33.39
CA THR A 117 -10.36 6.64 -32.39
C THR A 117 -10.39 5.68 -31.21
N VAL A 118 -9.22 5.55 -30.57
CA VAL A 118 -9.05 4.83 -29.29
C VAL A 118 -8.51 5.84 -28.28
N THR A 119 -9.26 6.09 -27.22
CA THR A 119 -8.95 7.12 -26.23
C THR A 119 -8.92 6.56 -24.81
N PRO A 120 -7.82 6.74 -24.06
CA PRO A 120 -6.53 7.31 -24.50
C PRO A 120 -5.73 6.36 -25.43
N ALA A 121 -4.84 6.92 -26.25
CA ALA A 121 -3.97 6.15 -27.15
C ALA A 121 -2.72 5.56 -26.46
N GLU A 122 -2.43 6.02 -25.24
CA GLU A 122 -1.42 5.46 -24.35
C GLU A 122 -2.04 5.24 -22.96
N ILE A 123 -1.92 4.04 -22.40
CA ILE A 123 -2.63 3.66 -21.17
C ILE A 123 -1.88 2.61 -20.35
N GLU A 124 -2.09 2.60 -19.04
CA GLU A 124 -1.64 1.53 -18.16
C GLU A 124 -2.64 0.36 -18.17
N PRO A 125 -2.18 -0.89 -18.06
CA PRO A 125 -3.08 -2.02 -17.81
C PRO A 125 -3.96 -1.81 -16.57
N GLY A 126 -5.16 -2.40 -16.57
CA GLY A 126 -6.19 -2.24 -15.53
C GLY A 126 -7.09 -1.01 -15.70
N HIS A 127 -6.77 -0.09 -16.62
CA HIS A 127 -7.61 1.07 -16.92
C HIS A 127 -8.56 0.81 -18.10
N THR A 128 -9.59 1.64 -18.21
CA THR A 128 -10.59 1.53 -19.28
C THR A 128 -10.19 2.39 -20.47
N VAL A 129 -10.28 1.83 -21.66
CA VAL A 129 -10.12 2.53 -22.94
C VAL A 129 -11.46 2.62 -23.65
N GLN A 130 -11.71 3.77 -24.27
CA GLN A 130 -12.87 4.02 -25.11
C GLN A 130 -12.50 3.83 -26.58
N ILE A 131 -13.29 3.03 -27.28
CA ILE A 131 -13.15 2.77 -28.71
C ILE A 131 -14.36 3.43 -29.36
N VAL A 132 -14.12 4.54 -30.04
CA VAL A 132 -15.16 5.32 -30.73
C VAL A 132 -15.09 4.97 -32.21
N GLY A 133 -16.24 4.73 -32.82
CA GLY A 133 -16.30 4.37 -34.23
C GLY A 133 -17.73 4.28 -34.72
N THR A 134 -17.93 3.45 -35.73
CA THR A 134 -19.24 3.23 -36.35
C THR A 134 -19.42 1.75 -36.66
N HIS A 135 -20.68 1.31 -36.70
CA HIS A 135 -21.05 -0.01 -37.17
C HIS A 135 -20.49 -1.16 -36.31
N PHE A 136 -20.37 -0.96 -34.99
CA PHE A 136 -19.99 -2.03 -34.05
C PHE A 136 -21.15 -2.96 -33.71
N GLY A 137 -22.38 -2.62 -34.11
CA GLY A 137 -23.58 -3.33 -33.71
C GLY A 137 -24.03 -2.95 -32.30
N VAL A 138 -25.30 -3.20 -32.01
CA VAL A 138 -25.96 -2.73 -30.78
C VAL A 138 -25.65 -3.57 -29.53
N THR A 139 -25.01 -4.72 -29.68
CA THR A 139 -24.75 -5.66 -28.58
C THR A 139 -23.48 -6.47 -28.83
N SER A 140 -22.80 -6.86 -27.75
CA SER A 140 -21.67 -7.80 -27.80
C SER A 140 -22.12 -9.27 -27.97
N GLY A 141 -23.43 -9.54 -27.97
CA GLY A 141 -24.00 -10.89 -28.01
C GLY A 141 -24.26 -11.51 -26.62
N PRO A 142 -24.86 -12.72 -26.56
CA PRO A 142 -25.19 -13.41 -25.31
C PRO A 142 -23.94 -13.81 -24.52
N ARG A 143 -23.97 -13.69 -23.18
CA ARG A 143 -22.82 -13.98 -22.30
C ARG A 143 -22.68 -15.45 -21.89
N ASP A 144 -23.37 -16.38 -22.53
CA ASP A 144 -23.41 -17.79 -22.14
C ASP A 144 -22.43 -18.64 -22.99
N PRO A 145 -21.47 -19.35 -22.39
CA PRO A 145 -20.56 -20.24 -23.12
C PRO A 145 -21.25 -21.42 -23.81
N ASN A 146 -22.52 -21.69 -23.50
CA ASN A 146 -23.35 -22.72 -24.15
C ASN A 146 -24.31 -22.13 -25.21
N THR A 147 -24.31 -20.82 -25.46
CA THR A 147 -25.09 -20.25 -26.57
C THR A 147 -24.43 -20.57 -27.92
N MET A 148 -25.21 -21.11 -28.86
CA MET A 148 -24.80 -21.52 -30.21
C MET A 148 -24.39 -20.37 -31.16
N PHE A 149 -24.29 -19.12 -30.67
CA PHE A 149 -23.97 -17.93 -31.47
C PHE A 149 -22.72 -17.25 -30.93
N GLY A 150 -21.76 -16.94 -31.81
CA GLY A 150 -20.53 -16.27 -31.41
C GLY A 150 -20.79 -14.89 -30.79
N VAL A 151 -19.88 -14.46 -29.91
CA VAL A 151 -19.89 -13.13 -29.29
C VAL A 151 -19.00 -12.16 -30.05
N ASN A 152 -19.45 -10.91 -30.17
CA ASN A 152 -18.60 -9.84 -30.63
C ASN A 152 -17.58 -9.54 -29.53
N ASP A 153 -16.34 -9.34 -29.92
CA ASP A 153 -15.25 -9.12 -28.99
C ASP A 153 -14.29 -8.05 -29.52
N VAL A 154 -13.41 -7.59 -28.63
CA VAL A 154 -12.32 -6.68 -28.98
C VAL A 154 -11.03 -7.42 -28.72
N THR A 155 -10.03 -7.22 -29.58
CA THR A 155 -8.66 -7.65 -29.31
C THR A 155 -7.75 -6.46 -29.11
N ILE A 156 -6.89 -6.52 -28.11
CA ILE A 156 -5.83 -5.54 -27.85
C ILE A 156 -4.51 -6.30 -27.85
N GLY A 157 -3.60 -5.96 -28.78
CA GLY A 157 -2.30 -6.64 -28.87
C GLY A 157 -2.43 -8.16 -29.05
N GLY A 158 -3.45 -8.60 -29.78
CA GLY A 158 -3.75 -10.02 -30.02
C GLY A 158 -4.49 -10.73 -28.86
N VAL A 159 -4.67 -10.09 -27.70
CA VAL A 159 -5.42 -10.64 -26.56
C VAL A 159 -6.89 -10.27 -26.68
N VAL A 160 -7.79 -11.24 -26.53
CA VAL A 160 -9.24 -11.00 -26.51
C VAL A 160 -9.63 -10.36 -25.18
N VAL A 161 -10.24 -9.18 -25.24
CA VAL A 161 -10.69 -8.43 -24.07
C VAL A 161 -12.21 -8.41 -24.00
N ARG A 162 -12.73 -8.44 -22.76
CA ARG A 162 -14.17 -8.40 -22.53
C ARG A 162 -14.64 -6.94 -22.44
N PRO A 163 -15.65 -6.55 -23.23
CA PRO A 163 -16.21 -5.20 -23.14
C PRO A 163 -17.03 -5.03 -21.86
N ARG A 164 -16.83 -3.91 -21.18
CA ARG A 164 -17.68 -3.47 -20.05
C ARG A 164 -18.97 -2.85 -20.56
N ARG A 165 -18.88 -2.13 -21.67
CA ARG A 165 -20.01 -1.49 -22.35
C ARG A 165 -19.88 -1.64 -23.86
N TRP A 166 -21.00 -1.88 -24.52
CA TRP A 166 -21.07 -2.00 -25.98
C TRP A 166 -22.25 -1.20 -26.52
N LYS A 167 -21.99 -0.39 -27.54
CA LYS A 167 -22.94 0.32 -28.38
C LYS A 167 -22.43 0.29 -29.82
N ASP A 168 -23.26 0.72 -30.75
CA ASP A 168 -22.91 0.75 -32.18
C ASP A 168 -21.75 1.70 -32.51
N ASP A 169 -21.57 2.75 -31.70
CA ASP A 169 -20.60 3.83 -31.90
C ASP A 169 -19.51 3.91 -30.81
N LEU A 170 -19.68 3.17 -29.72
CA LEU A 170 -18.81 3.24 -28.54
C LEU A 170 -18.67 1.88 -27.87
N ILE A 171 -17.44 1.44 -27.67
CA ILE A 171 -17.09 0.29 -26.84
C ILE A 171 -16.16 0.74 -25.71
N GLU A 172 -16.47 0.33 -24.48
CA GLU A 172 -15.60 0.56 -23.32
C GLU A 172 -15.03 -0.79 -22.87
N VAL A 173 -13.71 -0.94 -22.90
CA VAL A 173 -13.01 -2.18 -22.51
C VAL A 173 -11.96 -1.88 -21.45
N GLU A 174 -11.76 -2.81 -20.53
CA GLU A 174 -10.68 -2.76 -19.55
C GLU A 174 -9.46 -3.49 -20.11
N VAL A 175 -8.30 -2.83 -20.09
CA VAL A 175 -7.05 -3.41 -20.60
C VAL A 175 -6.54 -4.45 -19.60
N PRO A 176 -6.37 -5.73 -19.98
CA PRO A 176 -5.91 -6.75 -19.04
C PRO A 176 -4.42 -6.59 -18.74
N ALA A 177 -3.99 -7.07 -17.56
CA ALA A 177 -2.61 -6.95 -17.09
C ALA A 177 -1.58 -7.66 -17.99
N ASN A 178 -2.00 -8.66 -18.76
CA ASN A 178 -1.14 -9.44 -19.67
C ASN A 178 -1.22 -8.97 -21.13
N ALA A 179 -1.91 -7.86 -21.43
CA ALA A 179 -1.87 -7.29 -22.77
C ALA A 179 -0.49 -6.65 -23.03
N GLU A 180 -0.04 -6.72 -24.28
CA GLU A 180 1.12 -6.01 -24.77
C GLU A 180 0.68 -4.84 -25.66
N SER A 181 1.59 -3.89 -25.90
CA SER A 181 1.34 -2.83 -26.88
C SER A 181 1.05 -3.43 -28.24
N GLY A 182 0.02 -2.95 -28.92
CA GLY A 182 -0.35 -3.45 -30.23
C GLY A 182 -1.69 -2.91 -30.70
N ASP A 183 -2.20 -3.51 -31.76
CA ASP A 183 -3.40 -3.04 -32.41
C ASP A 183 -4.67 -3.38 -31.63
N VAL A 184 -5.58 -2.43 -31.59
CA VAL A 184 -6.96 -2.58 -31.14
C VAL A 184 -7.82 -2.86 -32.36
N VAL A 185 -8.60 -3.93 -32.27
CA VAL A 185 -9.46 -4.39 -33.36
C VAL A 185 -10.79 -4.88 -32.79
N VAL A 186 -11.89 -4.46 -33.42
CA VAL A 186 -13.25 -4.91 -33.10
C VAL A 186 -13.60 -6.07 -34.02
N ARG A 187 -14.14 -7.15 -33.46
CA ARG A 187 -14.52 -8.34 -34.22
C ARG A 187 -15.99 -8.67 -34.01
N LEU A 188 -16.75 -8.69 -35.11
CA LEU A 188 -18.16 -9.08 -35.11
C LEU A 188 -18.30 -10.55 -35.47
N ALA A 189 -19.00 -11.33 -34.65
CA ALA A 189 -19.19 -12.75 -34.85
C ALA A 189 -20.26 -13.05 -35.92
N SER A 190 -20.00 -14.09 -36.73
CA SER A 190 -20.95 -14.57 -37.72
C SER A 190 -22.08 -15.40 -37.09
N SER A 191 -23.18 -15.49 -37.82
CA SER A 191 -24.32 -16.38 -37.52
C SER A 191 -24.77 -17.09 -38.79
N ASP A 192 -23.80 -17.54 -39.60
CA ASP A 192 -24.08 -18.13 -40.90
C ASP A 192 -24.80 -19.47 -40.75
N PRO A 193 -25.81 -19.75 -41.60
CA PRO A 193 -26.38 -21.09 -41.68
C PRO A 193 -25.38 -22.07 -42.31
N LEU A 194 -25.56 -23.36 -42.03
CA LEU A 194 -24.91 -24.44 -42.76
C LEU A 194 -25.33 -24.42 -44.24
N PRO A 195 -24.60 -25.10 -45.15
CA PRO A 195 -24.95 -25.14 -46.58
C PRO A 195 -26.37 -25.65 -46.89
N ASP A 196 -26.97 -26.42 -45.98
CA ASP A 196 -28.34 -26.90 -46.06
C ASP A 196 -29.39 -25.91 -45.50
N GLY A 197 -28.97 -24.72 -45.06
CA GLY A 197 -29.80 -23.68 -44.47
C GLY A 197 -30.12 -23.88 -42.99
N SER A 198 -29.67 -24.99 -42.37
CA SER A 198 -29.87 -25.24 -40.94
C SER A 198 -28.91 -24.41 -40.08
N CYS A 199 -29.24 -24.20 -38.81
CA CYS A 199 -28.35 -23.50 -37.87
C CYS A 199 -27.32 -24.47 -37.27
N CYS A 200 -26.05 -24.12 -37.11
CA CYS A 200 -25.32 -22.96 -37.64
C CYS A 200 -23.89 -23.39 -37.97
N ALA A 201 -23.26 -22.73 -38.95
CA ALA A 201 -21.85 -22.97 -39.29
C ALA A 201 -20.91 -22.50 -38.16
N PRO A 202 -19.65 -22.99 -38.11
CA PRO A 202 -18.65 -22.50 -37.18
C PRO A 202 -18.47 -20.98 -37.26
N VAL A 203 -18.38 -20.32 -36.11
CA VAL A 203 -18.29 -18.86 -36.00
C VAL A 203 -17.07 -18.32 -36.74
N GLN A 204 -17.31 -17.43 -37.70
CA GLN A 204 -16.31 -16.58 -38.35
C GLN A 204 -16.41 -15.15 -37.79
N ARG A 205 -15.42 -14.29 -38.07
CA ARG A 205 -15.39 -12.93 -37.50
C ARG A 205 -15.06 -11.86 -38.53
N THR A 206 -15.87 -10.80 -38.59
CA THR A 206 -15.58 -9.56 -39.35
C THR A 206 -14.71 -8.68 -38.51
N VAL A 207 -13.57 -8.28 -39.08
CA VAL A 207 -12.53 -7.55 -38.40
C VAL A 207 -12.57 -6.09 -38.86
N SER A 208 -12.53 -5.15 -37.92
CA SER A 208 -12.42 -3.72 -38.23
C SER A 208 -11.01 -3.35 -38.76
N ASN A 209 -10.80 -2.07 -39.06
CA ASN A 209 -9.44 -1.53 -39.13
C ASN A 209 -8.73 -1.68 -37.78
N ALA A 210 -7.40 -1.66 -37.83
CA ALA A 210 -6.51 -1.68 -36.67
C ALA A 210 -6.16 -0.25 -36.24
N VAL A 211 -6.23 0.02 -34.94
CA VAL A 211 -5.77 1.29 -34.35
C VAL A 211 -4.74 0.97 -33.25
N PRO A 212 -3.53 1.55 -33.29
CA PRO A 212 -2.48 1.22 -32.33
C PRO A 212 -2.83 1.74 -30.92
N LEU A 213 -2.62 0.91 -29.91
CA LEU A 213 -2.67 1.28 -28.49
C LEU A 213 -1.34 0.97 -27.83
N LYS A 214 -0.73 1.99 -27.23
CA LYS A 214 0.53 1.85 -26.51
C LYS A 214 0.25 1.59 -25.03
N LEU A 215 0.75 0.46 -24.53
CA LEU A 215 0.68 0.15 -23.11
C LEU A 215 1.95 0.63 -22.42
N ILE A 216 1.77 1.38 -21.33
CA ILE A 216 2.86 1.79 -20.45
C ILE A 216 2.90 0.96 -19.17
N PRO A 217 4.10 0.63 -18.66
CA PRO A 217 4.24 -0.07 -17.39
C PRO A 217 3.58 0.71 -16.24
N SER A 218 2.81 0.05 -15.39
CA SER A 218 2.29 0.67 -14.16
C SER A 218 3.44 0.97 -13.19
N ILE A 219 3.41 2.14 -12.54
CA ILE A 219 4.39 2.52 -11.51
C ILE A 219 3.65 2.65 -10.19
N ARG A 220 4.08 1.87 -9.19
CA ARG A 220 3.62 2.01 -7.81
C ARG A 220 4.65 2.78 -7.01
N VAL A 221 4.24 3.82 -6.31
CA VAL A 221 5.12 4.60 -5.42
C VAL A 221 4.73 4.34 -3.97
N ASP A 222 5.72 4.15 -3.11
CA ASP A 222 5.52 3.87 -1.68
C ASP A 222 6.70 4.42 -0.84
N PRO A 223 6.45 5.17 0.25
CA PRO A 223 5.15 5.72 0.65
C PRO A 223 4.71 6.91 -0.22
N MET A 224 3.43 7.28 -0.10
CA MET A 224 2.83 8.47 -0.75
C MET A 224 2.79 9.71 0.17
N SER A 225 3.35 9.60 1.37
CA SER A 225 3.41 10.68 2.35
C SER A 225 4.56 10.47 3.31
N GLY A 226 5.07 11.57 3.86
CA GLY A 226 6.15 11.54 4.85
C GLY A 226 6.82 12.90 5.03
N PRO A 227 7.59 13.07 6.11
CA PRO A 227 8.44 14.23 6.31
C PRO A 227 9.70 14.23 5.42
N VAL A 228 10.40 15.36 5.33
CA VAL A 228 11.68 15.49 4.57
C VAL A 228 12.66 14.37 4.92
N GLY A 229 13.46 13.92 3.96
CA GLY A 229 14.39 12.79 4.12
C GLY A 229 13.75 11.39 4.00
N THR A 230 12.42 11.30 3.86
CA THR A 230 11.73 10.01 3.68
C THR A 230 12.27 9.25 2.46
N LYS A 231 12.51 7.95 2.62
CA LYS A 231 12.82 7.03 1.51
C LYS A 231 11.55 6.76 0.72
N VAL A 232 11.54 7.09 -0.55
CA VAL A 232 10.43 6.80 -1.46
C VAL A 232 10.91 5.84 -2.54
N VAL A 233 10.16 4.75 -2.72
CA VAL A 233 10.48 3.69 -3.68
C VAL A 233 9.43 3.65 -4.77
N PHE A 234 9.91 3.64 -6.02
CA PHE A 234 9.10 3.50 -7.22
C PHE A 234 9.30 2.08 -7.72
N PHE A 235 8.24 1.28 -7.70
CA PHE A 235 8.21 -0.08 -8.22
C PHE A 235 7.58 -0.11 -9.61
N GLY A 236 8.23 -0.75 -10.56
CA GLY A 236 7.76 -0.82 -11.94
C GLY A 236 8.60 -1.77 -12.78
N GLN A 237 8.54 -1.58 -14.10
CA GLN A 237 9.40 -2.24 -15.08
C GLN A 237 9.76 -1.25 -16.18
N GLY A 238 10.87 -1.49 -16.88
CA GLY A 238 11.30 -0.66 -18.00
C GLY A 238 11.91 0.67 -17.58
N PHE A 239 12.38 0.79 -16.32
CA PHE A 239 13.18 1.95 -15.91
C PHE A 239 14.58 1.95 -16.52
N GLY A 240 15.04 0.81 -17.04
CA GLY A 240 16.41 0.63 -17.53
C GLY A 240 17.39 0.25 -16.42
N SER A 241 18.53 -0.34 -16.80
CA SER A 241 19.52 -0.87 -15.85
C SER A 241 20.21 0.19 -15.00
N SER A 242 20.22 1.45 -15.46
CA SER A 242 20.86 2.58 -14.79
C SER A 242 20.16 3.88 -15.17
N LYS A 243 20.31 4.89 -14.32
CA LYS A 243 19.82 6.24 -14.58
C LYS A 243 20.45 6.82 -15.84
N GLY A 244 19.64 7.29 -16.79
CA GLY A 244 20.07 7.98 -17.99
C GLY A 244 20.34 9.47 -17.77
N THR A 245 20.97 10.12 -18.75
CA THR A 245 21.20 11.56 -18.75
C THR A 245 19.87 12.30 -18.82
N GLY A 246 19.61 13.19 -17.85
CA GLY A 246 18.36 13.97 -17.78
C GLY A 246 17.20 13.27 -17.06
N ASP A 247 17.37 12.00 -16.66
CA ASP A 247 16.38 11.30 -15.86
C ASP A 247 16.36 11.88 -14.44
N LYS A 248 15.17 12.19 -13.92
CA LYS A 248 14.98 12.85 -12.64
C LYS A 248 13.64 12.51 -12.01
N VAL A 249 13.57 12.68 -10.69
CA VAL A 249 12.33 12.60 -9.92
C VAL A 249 12.11 13.93 -9.22
N THR A 250 10.91 14.47 -9.31
CA THR A 250 10.53 15.68 -8.59
C THR A 250 9.29 15.46 -7.72
N PHE A 251 9.24 16.17 -6.58
CA PHE A 251 8.12 16.21 -5.66
C PHE A 251 7.65 17.65 -5.55
N GLY A 252 6.43 17.94 -6.00
CA GLY A 252 5.92 19.32 -6.00
C GLY A 252 6.81 20.28 -6.79
N GLY A 253 7.47 19.79 -7.86
CA GLY A 253 8.42 20.57 -8.66
C GLY A 253 9.87 20.59 -8.15
N HIS A 254 10.13 20.11 -6.92
CA HIS A 254 11.47 20.11 -6.33
C HIS A 254 12.23 18.83 -6.67
N LEU A 255 13.49 18.96 -7.10
CA LEU A 255 14.34 17.84 -7.49
C LEU A 255 14.69 16.97 -6.28
N SER A 256 14.60 15.65 -6.44
CA SER A 256 14.96 14.67 -5.41
C SER A 256 16.28 13.97 -5.72
N ALA A 257 16.99 13.57 -4.66
CA ALA A 257 18.21 12.79 -4.78
C ALA A 257 17.87 11.32 -5.04
N ILE A 258 18.41 10.79 -6.14
CA ILE A 258 18.28 9.37 -6.49
C ILE A 258 19.37 8.58 -5.78
N ALA A 259 18.97 7.65 -4.92
CA ALA A 259 19.88 6.79 -4.16
C ALA A 259 20.21 5.49 -4.91
N GLN A 260 19.24 4.95 -5.66
CA GLN A 260 19.43 3.78 -6.51
C GLN A 260 18.51 3.85 -7.74
N TRP A 261 18.99 3.29 -8.85
CA TRP A 261 18.22 3.06 -10.06
C TRP A 261 18.44 1.63 -10.55
N SER A 262 17.37 0.99 -11.00
CA SER A 262 17.39 -0.32 -11.63
C SER A 262 16.14 -0.47 -12.49
N ASP A 263 16.11 -1.50 -13.33
CA ASP A 263 14.98 -1.71 -14.26
C ASP A 263 13.62 -1.86 -13.55
N LYS A 264 13.64 -2.34 -12.30
CA LYS A 264 12.43 -2.64 -11.51
C LYS A 264 12.16 -1.68 -10.37
N ALA A 265 13.15 -0.91 -9.94
CA ALA A 265 13.03 -0.05 -8.78
C ALA A 265 13.90 1.21 -8.89
N ILE A 266 13.32 2.35 -8.50
CA ILE A 266 14.04 3.61 -8.25
C ILE A 266 13.85 3.96 -6.79
N VAL A 267 14.94 4.24 -6.07
CA VAL A 267 14.93 4.68 -4.68
C VAL A 267 15.39 6.12 -4.64
N VAL A 268 14.57 6.98 -4.02
CA VAL A 268 14.87 8.40 -3.88
C VAL A 268 14.64 8.86 -2.44
N HIS A 269 15.27 9.96 -2.06
CA HIS A 269 15.02 10.61 -0.76
C HIS A 269 14.28 11.92 -0.96
N LEU A 270 13.21 12.11 -0.20
CA LEU A 270 12.45 13.35 -0.21
C LEU A 270 13.38 14.53 0.14
N PRO A 271 13.53 15.53 -0.74
CA PRO A 271 14.51 16.59 -0.56
C PRO A 271 14.11 17.55 0.58
N MET A 272 15.07 18.36 1.05
CA MET A 272 14.84 19.29 2.17
C MET A 272 13.81 20.39 1.86
N ASP A 273 13.68 20.77 0.59
CA ASP A 273 12.76 21.77 0.06
C ASP A 273 11.51 21.17 -0.59
N ALA A 274 11.20 19.89 -0.31
CA ALA A 274 10.02 19.24 -0.87
C ALA A 274 8.72 19.93 -0.44
N GLU A 275 7.78 20.06 -1.39
CA GLU A 275 6.42 20.54 -1.14
C GLU A 275 5.38 19.46 -1.46
N THR A 276 4.22 19.54 -0.80
CA THR A 276 3.08 18.68 -1.13
C THR A 276 2.65 18.96 -2.56
N GLY A 277 2.58 17.91 -3.38
CA GLY A 277 2.29 18.09 -4.80
C GLY A 277 2.58 16.86 -5.66
N PRO A 278 2.47 17.02 -6.99
CA PRO A 278 2.62 15.91 -7.92
C PRO A 278 4.02 15.31 -7.84
N ILE A 279 4.08 13.99 -7.97
CA ILE A 279 5.31 13.24 -8.16
C ILE A 279 5.51 13.06 -9.66
N VAL A 280 6.59 13.63 -10.19
CA VAL A 280 6.91 13.54 -11.62
C VAL A 280 8.20 12.77 -11.81
N LEU A 281 8.11 11.69 -12.59
CA LEU A 281 9.25 10.93 -13.08
C LEU A 281 9.53 11.36 -14.52
N THR A 282 10.72 11.91 -14.76
CA THR A 282 11.23 12.18 -16.11
C THR A 282 12.17 11.05 -16.51
N MET A 283 11.87 10.40 -17.62
CA MET A 283 12.71 9.36 -18.22
C MET A 283 12.83 9.56 -19.72
N GLN A 284 14.05 9.53 -20.26
CA GLN A 284 14.31 9.60 -21.71
C GLN A 284 13.61 10.81 -22.37
N GLY A 285 13.58 11.95 -21.68
CA GLY A 285 12.95 13.18 -22.14
C GLY A 285 11.41 13.22 -22.03
N ARG A 286 10.79 12.21 -21.41
CA ARG A 286 9.34 12.15 -21.19
C ARG A 286 8.99 12.23 -19.71
N GLU A 287 8.09 13.14 -19.38
CA GLU A 287 7.56 13.31 -18.03
C GLU A 287 6.31 12.49 -17.81
N ARG A 288 6.21 11.85 -16.64
CA ARG A 288 5.02 11.12 -16.20
C ARG A 288 4.71 11.48 -14.76
N THR A 289 3.48 11.92 -14.53
CA THR A 289 2.96 12.08 -13.16
C THR A 289 2.53 10.72 -12.65
N VAL A 290 3.08 10.28 -11.52
CA VAL A 290 2.84 8.95 -10.94
C VAL A 290 2.04 8.99 -9.63
N GLY A 291 1.56 10.18 -9.25
CA GLY A 291 0.73 10.40 -8.07
C GLY A 291 0.96 11.77 -7.45
N ASN A 292 0.46 11.95 -6.22
CA ASN A 292 0.63 13.17 -5.43
C ASN A 292 1.20 12.82 -4.05
N PHE A 293 2.33 13.40 -3.67
CA PHE A 293 2.97 13.16 -2.38
C PHE A 293 2.52 14.19 -1.34
N THR A 294 2.23 13.74 -0.12
CA THR A 294 1.91 14.63 1.00
C THR A 294 3.13 14.80 1.90
N VAL A 295 3.69 16.01 1.92
CA VAL A 295 4.83 16.34 2.79
C VAL A 295 4.30 16.69 4.18
N HIS A 296 4.71 15.91 5.17
CA HIS A 296 4.36 16.18 6.57
C HIS A 296 5.43 17.02 7.27
N ILE A 297 4.99 17.91 8.15
CA ILE A 297 5.89 18.68 9.01
C ILE A 297 5.92 17.97 10.37
N PRO A 298 7.09 17.48 10.83
CA PRO A 298 7.21 16.87 12.15
C PRO A 298 6.75 17.82 13.25
N LYS A 299 5.98 17.30 14.19
CA LYS A 299 5.46 18.08 15.31
C LYS A 299 5.63 17.30 16.61
N ALA A 300 6.29 17.91 17.58
CA ALA A 300 6.35 17.38 18.94
C ALA A 300 5.22 17.95 19.80
N ASN A 301 4.55 17.08 20.54
CA ASN A 301 3.41 17.42 21.39
C ASN A 301 3.81 17.51 22.87
N ALA A 302 4.61 16.57 23.37
CA ALA A 302 5.03 16.54 24.77
C ALA A 302 6.32 15.74 24.97
N ILE A 303 7.00 16.05 26.08
CA ILE A 303 8.09 15.23 26.63
C ILE A 303 7.69 14.67 27.99
N THR A 304 8.07 13.44 28.30
CA THR A 304 7.75 12.80 29.58
C THR A 304 8.88 11.83 29.99
N PRO A 305 9.43 11.98 31.20
CA PRO A 305 9.21 13.08 32.15
C PRO A 305 9.90 14.40 31.71
N ALA A 306 9.32 15.55 32.05
CA ALA A 306 9.94 16.86 31.75
C ALA A 306 11.11 17.21 32.68
N ALA A 307 11.22 16.54 33.83
CA ALA A 307 12.32 16.69 34.77
C ALA A 307 12.76 15.30 35.27
N ALA A 308 14.04 14.98 35.17
CA ALA A 308 14.56 13.68 35.59
C ALA A 308 16.08 13.68 35.80
N PRO A 309 16.63 12.69 36.52
CA PRO A 309 18.07 12.49 36.60
C PRO A 309 18.64 11.85 35.33
N ILE A 310 19.97 11.88 35.22
CA ILE A 310 20.70 11.23 34.13
C ILE A 310 20.35 9.75 33.98
N GLY A 311 20.47 9.26 32.74
CA GLY A 311 20.20 7.87 32.40
C GLY A 311 18.71 7.52 32.33
N THR A 312 17.79 8.43 32.66
CA THR A 312 16.33 8.23 32.52
C THR A 312 15.93 8.07 31.05
N LEU A 313 14.90 7.26 30.79
CA LEU A 313 14.29 7.15 29.47
C LEU A 313 13.31 8.32 29.28
N LEU A 314 13.67 9.27 28.43
CA LEU A 314 12.82 10.38 28.03
C LEU A 314 11.98 9.97 26.83
N ARG A 315 10.66 10.05 26.96
CA ARG A 315 9.72 9.89 25.85
C ARG A 315 9.36 11.25 25.26
N ILE A 316 9.38 11.34 23.95
CA ILE A 316 8.89 12.45 23.16
C ILE A 316 7.72 11.93 22.33
N SER A 317 6.52 12.45 22.55
CA SER A 317 5.32 12.13 21.77
C SER A 317 5.04 13.22 20.75
N GLY A 318 4.59 12.85 19.56
CA GLY A 318 4.31 13.78 18.49
C GLY A 318 3.69 13.11 17.28
N GLU A 319 3.85 13.75 16.12
CA GLU A 319 3.30 13.34 14.84
C GLU A 319 4.38 13.54 13.76
N HIS A 320 4.42 12.63 12.79
CA HIS A 320 5.21 12.76 11.56
C HIS A 320 6.72 12.89 11.77
N PHE A 321 7.27 12.21 12.78
CA PHE A 321 8.73 12.13 12.96
C PHE A 321 9.42 11.25 11.91
N GLY A 322 8.66 10.44 11.16
CA GLY A 322 9.14 9.41 10.25
C GLY A 322 9.92 8.29 10.98
N PHE A 323 10.57 7.42 10.22
CA PHE A 323 11.38 6.35 10.78
C PHE A 323 12.85 6.76 10.94
N TYR A 324 13.54 6.09 11.87
CA TYR A 324 14.92 6.42 12.24
C TYR A 324 15.91 6.32 11.08
N SER A 325 15.75 5.29 10.24
CA SER A 325 16.70 4.92 9.20
C SER A 325 16.03 4.89 7.84
N GLU A 326 16.12 6.01 7.14
CA GLU A 326 15.49 6.20 5.84
C GLU A 326 16.49 6.63 4.76
N SER A 327 17.77 6.85 5.08
CA SER A 327 18.78 7.32 4.11
C SER A 327 19.56 6.19 3.42
N GLY A 328 19.03 4.97 3.44
CA GLY A 328 19.62 3.80 2.81
C GLY A 328 19.38 3.75 1.30
N SER A 329 20.31 3.18 0.53
CA SER A 329 20.23 3.13 -0.93
C SER A 329 19.35 2.01 -1.47
N THR A 330 19.07 0.98 -0.67
CA THR A 330 18.38 -0.22 -1.15
C THR A 330 16.86 -0.12 -0.98
N PRO A 331 16.07 -0.68 -1.94
CA PRO A 331 14.63 -0.79 -1.80
C PRO A 331 14.22 -1.74 -0.67
N TYR A 332 15.05 -2.75 -0.40
CA TYR A 332 14.78 -3.85 0.51
C TYR A 332 15.98 -4.11 1.42
N ALA A 333 16.11 -3.40 2.53
CA ALA A 333 16.96 -3.87 3.61
C ALA A 333 16.62 -3.22 4.95
N PHE A 334 16.56 -4.05 5.98
CA PHE A 334 16.82 -3.66 7.37
C PHE A 334 18.34 -3.64 7.66
N MET A 335 19.20 -3.49 6.65
CA MET A 335 20.67 -3.57 6.82
C MET A 335 21.40 -2.31 6.32
N ASP A 336 20.74 -1.45 5.54
CA ASP A 336 21.29 -0.15 5.16
C ASP A 336 20.89 0.93 6.18
N PHE A 337 21.25 0.69 7.45
CA PHE A 337 20.96 1.59 8.56
C PHE A 337 21.72 2.91 8.46
N ASN A 338 21.31 3.77 7.53
CA ASN A 338 21.80 5.12 7.41
C ASN A 338 20.78 6.07 8.04
N THR A 339 21.20 6.66 9.15
CA THR A 339 20.38 7.58 9.95
C THR A 339 20.28 8.95 9.31
N GLY A 340 21.06 9.27 8.28
CA GLY A 340 20.89 10.51 7.53
C GLY A 340 21.01 11.77 8.36
N GLU A 341 21.80 11.79 9.44
CA GLU A 341 21.90 12.88 10.44
C GLU A 341 20.74 12.97 11.45
N ASN A 342 19.80 12.02 11.46
CA ASN A 342 18.73 11.93 12.46
C ASN A 342 19.31 11.80 13.87
N ARG A 343 18.93 12.71 14.76
CA ARG A 343 19.37 12.72 16.16
C ARG A 343 18.42 13.49 17.07
N VAL A 344 18.60 13.32 18.37
CA VAL A 344 17.94 14.15 19.39
C VAL A 344 19.01 14.72 20.30
N ASP A 345 18.94 16.03 20.57
CA ASP A 345 19.80 16.69 21.54
C ASP A 345 18.96 17.13 22.74
N ILE A 346 19.48 16.94 23.95
CA ILE A 346 18.90 17.40 25.22
C ILE A 346 19.88 18.37 25.86
N GLY A 347 19.46 19.62 26.06
CA GLY A 347 20.32 20.65 26.67
C GLY A 347 21.65 20.86 25.94
N GLY A 348 21.65 20.67 24.62
CA GLY A 348 22.83 20.77 23.76
C GLY A 348 23.72 19.52 23.72
N VAL A 349 23.31 18.41 24.33
CA VAL A 349 24.05 17.14 24.32
C VAL A 349 23.26 16.07 23.58
N ARG A 350 23.94 15.34 22.68
CA ARG A 350 23.31 14.29 21.88
C ARG A 350 22.85 13.13 22.75
N ALA A 351 21.57 12.80 22.66
CA ALA A 351 20.94 11.71 23.35
C ALA A 351 21.11 10.37 22.62
N VAL A 352 21.18 9.29 23.39
CA VAL A 352 21.22 7.94 22.83
C VAL A 352 19.80 7.51 22.50
N ILE A 353 19.53 7.24 21.23
CA ILE A 353 18.19 6.85 20.78
C ILE A 353 17.94 5.39 21.17
N TYR A 354 16.88 5.18 21.96
CA TYR A 354 16.39 3.83 22.28
C TYR A 354 15.38 3.36 21.24
N ARG A 355 14.50 4.28 20.82
CA ARG A 355 13.45 4.01 19.85
C ARG A 355 13.08 5.30 19.12
N TRP A 356 12.77 5.17 17.83
CA TRP A 356 12.22 6.26 17.03
C TRP A 356 11.21 5.70 16.05
N GLN A 357 9.97 6.17 16.20
CA GLN A 357 8.80 5.87 15.39
C GLN A 357 8.14 7.18 14.97
N ASP A 358 7.17 7.12 14.06
CA ASP A 358 6.53 8.30 13.49
C ASP A 358 5.83 9.20 14.54
N ASP A 359 5.29 8.61 15.61
CA ASP A 359 4.54 9.29 16.66
C ASP A 359 5.30 9.38 18.00
N ARG A 360 6.45 8.72 18.10
CA ARG A 360 7.16 8.54 19.36
C ARG A 360 8.66 8.35 19.20
N ILE A 361 9.42 9.11 19.98
CA ILE A 361 10.86 8.92 20.13
C ILE A 361 11.18 8.71 21.61
N ASP A 362 11.85 7.62 21.94
CA ASP A 362 12.40 7.40 23.28
C ASP A 362 13.92 7.51 23.23
N VAL A 363 14.48 8.34 24.10
CA VAL A 363 15.93 8.58 24.18
C VAL A 363 16.42 8.50 25.62
N TRP A 364 17.65 8.08 25.80
CA TRP A 364 18.30 8.07 27.11
C TRP A 364 18.94 9.42 27.39
N VAL A 365 18.70 9.96 28.59
CA VAL A 365 19.31 11.21 29.07
C VAL A 365 20.83 10.99 29.26
N PRO A 366 21.70 11.70 28.51
CA PRO A 366 23.16 11.53 28.58
C PRO A 366 23.77 11.86 29.94
N PHE A 367 25.05 11.50 30.14
CA PHE A 367 25.78 11.84 31.36
C PHE A 367 26.12 13.33 31.42
N SER A 368 26.59 13.90 30.32
CA SER A 368 27.05 15.30 30.25
C SER A 368 25.92 16.32 30.01
N VAL A 369 24.66 15.87 30.09
CA VAL A 369 23.46 16.67 29.81
C VAL A 369 23.34 17.89 30.73
N LYS A 370 22.66 18.94 30.25
CA LYS A 370 22.26 20.10 31.05
C LYS A 370 20.75 20.32 30.95
N SER A 371 20.17 21.07 31.87
CA SER A 371 18.81 21.59 31.68
C SER A 371 18.77 22.47 30.45
N GLY A 372 17.76 22.32 29.61
CA GLY A 372 17.64 23.05 28.36
C GLY A 372 16.66 22.43 27.37
N PRO A 373 16.63 22.93 26.12
CA PRO A 373 15.69 22.47 25.12
C PRO A 373 15.99 21.03 24.69
N VAL A 374 14.92 20.30 24.37
CA VAL A 374 14.95 19.02 23.68
C VAL A 374 14.67 19.30 22.21
N VAL A 375 15.62 18.99 21.33
CA VAL A 375 15.53 19.29 19.89
C VAL A 375 15.69 18.01 19.10
N ILE A 376 14.73 17.72 18.24
CA ILE A 376 14.77 16.63 17.27
C ILE A 376 15.35 17.19 15.98
N TYR A 377 16.32 16.49 15.42
CA TYR A 377 16.92 16.81 14.13
C TYR A 377 16.59 15.69 13.16
N ARG A 378 15.98 16.06 12.05
CA ARG A 378 15.68 15.14 10.97
C ARG A 378 16.46 15.55 9.73
N GLY A 379 17.33 14.68 9.25
CA GLY A 379 18.17 15.03 8.12
C GLY A 379 17.52 14.77 6.78
N ALA A 380 17.84 15.64 5.84
CA ALA A 380 17.40 15.58 4.46
C ALA A 380 18.51 16.11 3.56
N VAL A 381 18.36 15.90 2.26
CA VAL A 381 19.40 16.23 1.30
C VAL A 381 18.89 17.21 0.26
N LYS A 382 19.80 18.05 -0.23
CA LYS A 382 19.61 18.79 -1.48
C LYS A 382 20.41 18.10 -2.57
N PRO A 383 19.76 17.63 -3.65
CA PRO A 383 20.48 16.98 -4.73
C PRO A 383 21.33 17.98 -5.51
N ASN A 384 22.32 17.46 -6.23
CA ASN A 384 22.99 18.18 -7.29
C ASN A 384 22.01 18.47 -8.44
N ALA A 385 22.35 19.38 -9.34
CA ALA A 385 21.50 19.74 -10.50
C ALA A 385 21.19 18.55 -11.43
N ASP A 386 22.05 17.53 -11.43
CA ASP A 386 21.87 16.29 -12.17
C ASP A 386 20.97 15.27 -11.43
N GLY A 387 20.53 15.54 -10.19
CA GLY A 387 19.74 14.63 -9.36
C GLY A 387 20.56 13.57 -8.61
N SER A 388 21.89 13.64 -8.65
CA SER A 388 22.76 12.80 -7.83
C SER A 388 22.82 13.29 -6.38
N CYS A 389 23.05 12.37 -5.45
CA CYS A 389 23.30 12.70 -4.06
C CYS A 389 24.78 13.09 -3.85
N CYS A 390 25.11 14.15 -3.12
CA CYS A 390 24.24 15.23 -2.65
C CYS A 390 25.05 16.53 -2.62
N ALA A 391 24.45 17.65 -3.01
CA ALA A 391 25.07 18.98 -2.98
C ALA A 391 25.21 19.48 -1.53
N ALA A 392 24.19 19.24 -0.70
CA ALA A 392 24.21 19.56 0.71
C ALA A 392 23.41 18.53 1.53
N LYS A 393 23.83 18.32 2.78
CA LYS A 393 23.07 17.61 3.82
C LYS A 393 22.59 18.64 4.83
N GLU A 394 21.28 18.71 5.02
CA GLU A 394 20.64 19.68 5.91
C GLU A 394 19.80 18.94 6.95
N VAL A 395 19.41 19.66 8.01
CA VAL A 395 18.59 19.11 9.08
C VAL A 395 17.40 20.02 9.36
N LEU A 396 16.21 19.44 9.39
CA LEU A 396 15.00 20.05 9.92
C LEU A 396 15.03 19.94 11.45
N LYS A 397 14.86 21.08 12.13
CA LYS A 397 14.82 21.13 13.60
C LYS A 397 13.38 21.19 14.08
N THR A 398 13.04 20.35 15.05
CA THR A 398 11.75 20.36 15.75
C THR A 398 12.00 20.47 17.25
N GLU A 399 11.56 21.56 17.87
CA GLU A 399 11.66 21.72 19.33
C GLU A 399 10.55 20.93 20.02
N ALA A 400 10.93 20.05 20.96
CA ALA A 400 10.00 19.17 21.67
C ALA A 400 9.58 19.69 23.04
N GLY A 401 10.35 20.61 23.62
CA GLY A 401 10.09 21.21 24.93
C GLY A 401 11.35 21.47 25.73
N LEU A 402 11.20 21.79 27.01
CA LEU A 402 12.29 22.06 27.95
C LEU A 402 12.46 20.90 28.93
N PHE A 403 13.66 20.34 28.99
CA PHE A 403 14.04 19.32 29.96
C PHE A 403 14.79 19.93 31.14
N THR A 404 14.43 19.53 32.36
CA THR A 404 15.14 19.92 33.60
C THR A 404 15.93 18.76 34.15
N LEU A 405 17.25 18.90 34.22
CA LEU A 405 18.11 17.93 34.90
C LEU A 405 17.87 18.00 36.41
N VAL A 406 17.46 16.88 36.99
CA VAL A 406 17.28 16.73 38.44
C VAL A 406 18.49 16.01 39.00
N THR A 407 19.11 16.58 40.03
CA THR A 407 20.16 15.90 40.80
C THR A 407 19.50 15.15 41.96
N PRO A 408 19.60 13.80 42.00
CA PRO A 408 19.10 13.02 43.13
C PRO A 408 19.65 13.52 44.46
N LYS A 409 18.80 13.54 45.49
CA LYS A 409 19.18 13.89 46.86
C LYS A 409 18.69 12.82 47.80
N ILE A 410 19.56 12.36 48.69
CA ILE A 410 19.22 11.46 49.79
C ILE A 410 18.97 12.31 51.03
N ASP A 411 17.82 12.12 51.67
CA ASP A 411 17.45 12.83 52.89
C ASP A 411 17.70 11.97 54.15
N SER A 412 17.40 10.67 54.08
CA SER A 412 17.61 9.74 55.19
C SER A 412 17.62 8.29 54.72
N TYR A 413 18.11 7.39 55.57
CA TYR A 413 17.95 5.95 55.39
C TYR A 413 17.70 5.29 56.74
N SER A 414 16.96 4.18 56.74
CA SER A 414 16.66 3.42 57.94
C SER A 414 16.39 1.95 57.60
N PRO A 415 16.86 1.00 58.43
CA PRO A 415 17.72 1.21 59.61
C PRO A 415 19.18 1.57 59.24
N HIS A 416 19.98 2.03 60.21
CA HIS A 416 21.42 2.33 60.03
C HIS A 416 22.31 1.08 60.19
N SER A 417 21.73 0.00 60.69
CA SER A 417 22.34 -1.32 60.78
C SER A 417 21.28 -2.40 60.56
N GLY A 418 21.69 -3.56 60.06
CA GLY A 418 20.76 -4.63 59.72
C GLY A 418 21.45 -5.97 59.48
N GLY A 419 20.71 -7.05 59.67
CA GLY A 419 21.15 -8.40 59.35
C GLY A 419 21.18 -8.67 57.85
N LEU A 420 21.65 -9.87 57.49
CA LEU A 420 21.51 -10.39 56.14
C LEU A 420 20.01 -10.47 55.78
N ASP A 421 19.68 -10.20 54.51
CA ASP A 421 18.29 -10.12 53.99
C ASP A 421 17.38 -9.04 54.57
N GLU A 422 17.85 -8.27 55.58
CA GLU A 422 17.06 -7.19 56.15
C GLU A 422 16.84 -6.08 55.12
N LEU A 423 15.65 -5.48 55.16
CA LEU A 423 15.26 -4.43 54.22
C LEU A 423 15.66 -3.06 54.76
N ILE A 424 16.22 -2.24 53.88
CA ILE A 424 16.62 -0.88 54.17
C ILE A 424 15.86 0.04 53.24
N THR A 425 15.27 1.07 53.84
CA THR A 425 14.54 2.11 53.14
C THR A 425 15.40 3.37 53.09
N ILE A 426 15.66 3.85 51.88
CA ILE A 426 16.36 5.11 51.61
C ILE A 426 15.31 6.10 51.11
N LYS A 427 15.19 7.25 51.79
CA LYS A 427 14.27 8.33 51.43
C LYS A 427 15.01 9.52 50.87
N GLY A 428 14.40 10.20 49.91
CA GLY A 428 14.98 11.34 49.24
C GLY A 428 14.05 11.93 48.18
N SER A 429 14.64 12.54 47.17
CA SER A 429 13.91 13.17 46.06
C SER A 429 14.70 13.10 44.76
N GLY A 430 13.99 13.05 43.63
CA GLY A 430 14.62 13.07 42.31
C GLY A 430 15.36 11.78 41.97
N PHE A 431 15.02 10.67 42.62
CA PHE A 431 15.63 9.38 42.31
C PHE A 431 15.24 8.86 40.93
N GLY A 432 14.19 9.37 40.29
CA GLY A 432 13.69 8.96 38.98
C GLY A 432 13.17 7.51 38.94
N SER A 433 12.90 7.01 37.73
CA SER A 433 12.47 5.63 37.54
C SER A 433 13.62 4.63 37.74
N PHE A 434 13.29 3.44 38.23
CA PHE A 434 14.24 2.34 38.31
C PHE A 434 14.59 1.80 36.93
N LEU A 435 15.88 1.57 36.69
CA LEU A 435 16.38 1.12 35.41
C LEU A 435 17.22 -0.15 35.58
N LYS A 436 16.53 -1.28 35.64
CA LYS A 436 17.14 -2.61 35.49
C LYS A 436 16.83 -3.12 34.10
N THR A 437 17.45 -2.51 33.09
CA THR A 437 17.53 -3.18 31.80
C THR A 437 18.52 -4.33 31.98
N ALA A 438 18.06 -5.58 31.93
CA ALA A 438 18.88 -6.57 31.27
C ALA A 438 19.14 -5.96 29.89
N GLU A 439 20.37 -5.52 29.63
CA GLU A 439 20.73 -5.21 28.25
C GLU A 439 20.25 -6.40 27.42
N HIS A 440 19.63 -6.14 26.26
CA HIS A 440 19.61 -7.18 25.25
C HIS A 440 21.05 -7.63 25.17
N ALA A 441 21.28 -8.87 25.61
CA ALA A 441 22.51 -9.58 25.39
C ALA A 441 23.00 -9.12 24.03
N ASP A 442 24.13 -8.41 24.03
CA ASP A 442 24.86 -8.03 22.83
C ASP A 442 24.71 -9.18 21.82
N LEU A 443 24.52 -8.92 20.54
CA LEU A 443 24.42 -10.01 19.55
C LEU A 443 25.64 -10.95 19.64
N SER A 444 26.73 -10.51 20.27
CA SER A 444 27.86 -11.33 20.74
C SER A 444 27.55 -12.32 21.89
N LEU A 445 26.71 -11.99 22.86
CA LEU A 445 26.25 -12.85 23.96
C LEU A 445 25.38 -14.01 23.45
N ASN A 446 24.56 -13.82 22.40
CA ASN A 446 23.84 -14.93 21.75
C ASN A 446 24.76 -15.82 20.89
N ARG A 447 25.88 -15.29 20.37
CA ARG A 447 26.93 -16.11 19.73
C ARG A 447 27.74 -16.92 20.75
N GLY A 448 27.98 -16.36 21.94
CA GLY A 448 28.72 -17.02 23.03
C GLY A 448 27.89 -17.99 23.87
N ALA A 449 26.57 -17.84 23.94
CA ALA A 449 25.69 -18.67 24.77
C ALA A 449 25.61 -20.15 24.33
N TYR A 450 26.08 -20.49 23.12
CA TYR A 450 26.19 -21.88 22.65
C TYR A 450 27.53 -22.54 22.97
N THR A 451 28.50 -21.78 23.50
CA THR A 451 29.72 -22.33 24.09
C THR A 451 29.59 -22.25 25.61
N ARG A 452 29.37 -23.40 26.26
CA ARG A 452 29.50 -23.53 27.72
C ARG A 452 30.89 -23.03 28.12
N ARG A 453 30.93 -21.82 28.66
CA ARG A 453 32.12 -21.19 29.21
C ARG A 453 31.78 -20.80 30.65
N ASP A 454 32.65 -21.17 31.57
CA ASP A 454 32.49 -21.00 33.03
C ASP A 454 32.67 -19.53 33.47
N ASP A 455 32.82 -18.61 32.52
CA ASP A 455 33.10 -17.19 32.68
C ASP A 455 32.01 -16.30 32.06
N ILE A 456 30.73 -16.54 32.39
CA ILE A 456 29.71 -15.49 32.25
C ILE A 456 29.94 -14.48 33.38
N GLN A 457 30.94 -13.62 33.22
CA GLN A 457 31.03 -12.40 34.03
C GLN A 457 30.01 -11.40 33.48
N LEU A 458 28.99 -11.10 34.29
CA LEU A 458 28.14 -9.93 34.08
C LEU A 458 29.07 -8.70 34.07
N GLY A 459 29.35 -8.12 32.90
CA GLY A 459 30.16 -6.90 32.80
C GLY A 459 29.52 -5.72 33.52
N GLU A 460 30.25 -4.62 33.72
CA GLU A 460 29.81 -3.38 34.41
C GLU A 460 28.54 -2.71 33.82
N ASN A 461 28.01 -3.23 32.71
CA ASN A 461 26.93 -2.63 31.95
C ASN A 461 25.51 -3.09 32.33
N VAL A 462 25.35 -4.10 33.20
CA VAL A 462 24.04 -4.77 33.42
C VAL A 462 23.00 -3.96 34.21
N SER A 463 23.38 -2.94 34.99
CA SER A 463 22.40 -2.07 35.68
C SER A 463 22.68 -0.59 35.49
N ARG A 464 21.70 0.25 35.15
CA ARG A 464 21.86 1.72 35.05
C ARG A 464 21.66 2.43 36.39
N THR A 465 21.29 1.68 37.42
CA THR A 465 20.99 2.21 38.75
C THR A 465 21.29 1.15 39.79
N GLU A 466 22.12 1.46 40.77
CA GLU A 466 22.56 0.50 41.78
C GLU A 466 22.63 1.14 43.16
N VAL A 467 22.43 0.31 44.19
CA VAL A 467 22.69 0.66 45.58
C VAL A 467 23.79 -0.27 46.07
N LEU A 468 24.81 0.29 46.70
CA LEU A 468 26.00 -0.42 47.14
C LEU A 468 26.12 -0.31 48.66
N PHE A 469 26.32 -1.44 49.32
CA PHE A 469 26.80 -1.52 50.70
C PHE A 469 28.28 -1.81 50.67
N ASN A 470 29.12 -0.84 51.06
CA ASN A 470 30.57 -1.00 51.05
C ASN A 470 31.10 -1.55 49.69
N ASN A 471 30.64 -0.93 48.59
CA ASN A 471 30.90 -1.34 47.20
C ASN A 471 30.29 -2.70 46.76
N VAL A 472 29.41 -3.31 47.55
CA VAL A 472 28.68 -4.54 47.18
C VAL A 472 27.25 -4.20 46.76
N ALA A 473 26.88 -4.60 45.54
CA ALA A 473 25.53 -4.37 45.02
C ALA A 473 24.45 -5.03 45.89
N ALA A 474 23.50 -4.20 46.32
CA ALA A 474 22.29 -4.61 46.99
C ALA A 474 21.24 -5.07 45.98
N GLN A 475 20.35 -5.97 46.42
CA GLN A 475 19.16 -6.29 45.64
C GLN A 475 18.11 -5.19 45.87
N VAL A 476 17.77 -4.45 44.82
CA VAL A 476 16.66 -3.48 44.85
C VAL A 476 15.34 -4.23 44.87
N MET A 477 14.51 -3.96 45.88
CA MET A 477 13.19 -4.55 46.09
C MET A 477 12.07 -3.64 45.56
N SER A 478 12.19 -2.34 45.78
CA SER A 478 11.32 -1.32 45.18
C SER A 478 12.10 -0.02 44.96
N TRP A 479 11.64 0.80 44.02
CA TRP A 479 12.29 2.06 43.69
C TRP A 479 11.27 3.02 43.08
N THR A 480 11.16 4.18 43.71
CA THR A 480 10.32 5.31 43.32
C THR A 480 11.16 6.58 43.30
N ASP A 481 10.57 7.72 42.92
CA ASP A 481 11.30 9.00 42.89
C ASP A 481 11.72 9.50 44.28
N THR A 482 11.05 9.03 45.35
CA THR A 482 11.27 9.51 46.73
C THR A 482 11.71 8.42 47.70
N GLU A 483 11.58 7.15 47.33
CA GLU A 483 11.88 6.00 48.20
C GLU A 483 12.50 4.84 47.42
N ILE A 484 13.58 4.29 47.97
CA ILE A 484 14.28 3.10 47.48
C ILE A 484 14.32 2.07 48.60
N VAL A 485 13.81 0.87 48.35
CA VAL A 485 13.92 -0.26 49.29
C VAL A 485 14.91 -1.28 48.73
N VAL A 486 15.94 -1.58 49.50
CA VAL A 486 16.97 -2.56 49.14
C VAL A 486 17.12 -3.62 50.21
N ARG A 487 17.55 -4.80 49.79
CA ARG A 487 17.87 -5.92 50.65
C ARG A 487 19.38 -6.00 50.86
N VAL A 488 19.81 -6.13 52.12
CA VAL A 488 21.22 -6.34 52.47
C VAL A 488 21.74 -7.59 51.77
N PRO A 489 22.82 -7.49 50.98
CA PRO A 489 23.33 -8.62 50.20
C PRO A 489 23.92 -9.71 51.10
N HIS A 490 23.77 -10.96 50.67
CA HIS A 490 24.30 -12.15 51.35
C HIS A 490 25.80 -12.41 51.21
N ARG A 491 26.57 -11.53 50.58
CA ARG A 491 27.94 -11.84 50.15
C ARG A 491 28.90 -12.03 51.34
N ASN A 492 29.70 -13.11 51.31
CA ASN A 492 31.03 -13.39 51.92
C ASN A 492 31.40 -12.88 53.33
N LEU A 493 30.51 -12.21 54.06
CA LEU A 493 30.79 -11.84 55.45
C LEU A 493 30.74 -13.06 56.34
N TYR A 494 30.06 -14.14 55.94
CA TYR A 494 29.96 -15.39 56.68
C TYR A 494 30.72 -16.53 55.97
N GLY A 495 31.70 -17.15 56.65
CA GLY A 495 32.39 -18.36 56.17
C GLY A 495 33.62 -18.15 55.28
N VAL A 496 34.03 -16.89 55.01
CA VAL A 496 35.24 -16.59 54.21
C VAL A 496 36.46 -16.52 55.13
N GLY A 497 37.55 -17.21 54.76
CA GLY A 497 38.75 -17.36 55.60
C GLY A 497 38.59 -18.37 56.74
N LYS A 498 37.45 -18.36 57.45
CA LYS A 498 37.11 -19.32 58.51
C LYS A 498 35.64 -19.75 58.42
N ARG A 499 35.41 -21.06 58.48
CA ARG A 499 34.08 -21.68 58.42
C ARG A 499 33.22 -21.22 59.61
N ASN A 500 31.96 -20.86 59.38
CA ASN A 500 30.99 -20.40 60.39
C ASN A 500 31.32 -19.08 61.12
N GLU A 501 32.27 -18.27 60.64
CA GLU A 501 32.61 -16.97 61.25
C GLU A 501 32.10 -15.78 60.42
N PHE A 502 31.69 -14.71 61.10
CA PHE A 502 31.31 -13.43 60.51
C PHE A 502 32.49 -12.44 60.54
N ILE A 503 32.85 -11.86 59.40
CA ILE A 503 33.96 -10.90 59.25
C ILE A 503 33.44 -9.48 59.54
N ASN A 504 33.75 -8.95 60.71
CA ASN A 504 33.36 -7.59 61.11
C ASN A 504 34.08 -6.48 60.30
N GLU A 505 35.30 -6.73 59.82
CA GLU A 505 36.15 -5.72 59.15
C GLU A 505 35.58 -5.24 57.80
N LEU A 506 34.74 -6.06 57.16
CA LEU A 506 34.08 -5.75 55.88
C LEU A 506 32.61 -5.34 56.05
N SER A 507 32.09 -5.37 57.28
CA SER A 507 30.66 -5.24 57.55
C SER A 507 30.17 -3.80 57.62
N THR A 508 31.08 -2.84 57.86
CA THR A 508 30.76 -1.41 57.93
C THR A 508 31.38 -0.67 56.76
N GLY A 509 30.58 0.14 56.07
CA GLY A 509 31.05 0.95 54.96
C GLY A 509 29.99 1.90 54.41
N PRO A 510 30.31 2.64 53.35
CA PRO A 510 29.40 3.61 52.78
C PRO A 510 28.22 2.92 52.09
N LEU A 511 27.02 3.45 52.34
CA LEU A 511 25.81 3.18 51.56
C LEU A 511 25.76 4.17 50.40
N ILE A 512 25.93 3.68 49.17
CA ILE A 512 26.02 4.52 47.98
C ILE A 512 24.86 4.21 47.04
N VAL A 513 24.16 5.23 46.58
CA VAL A 513 23.22 5.14 45.46
C VAL A 513 23.92 5.67 44.22
N ARG A 514 23.91 4.91 43.11
CA ARG A 514 24.53 5.34 41.84
C ARG A 514 23.54 5.32 40.69
N ARG A 515 23.69 6.30 39.79
CA ARG A 515 23.04 6.32 38.47
C ARG A 515 24.08 6.38 37.36
N GLY A 516 23.95 5.47 36.40
CA GLY A 516 24.86 5.33 35.27
C GLY A 516 24.24 5.85 33.98
N SER A 517 25.01 6.60 33.20
CA SER A 517 24.64 6.98 31.82
C SER A 517 25.89 7.05 30.92
N TRP A 518 25.65 7.26 29.64
CA TRP A 518 26.67 7.37 28.60
C TRP A 518 26.42 8.61 27.75
N ASP A 519 27.49 9.12 27.18
CA ASP A 519 27.44 10.11 26.10
C ASP A 519 27.67 9.41 24.75
N VAL A 520 27.08 9.94 23.68
CA VAL A 520 27.42 9.54 22.30
C VAL A 520 28.84 10.00 21.98
N GLN A 521 29.61 9.17 21.28
CA GLN A 521 30.99 9.50 20.93
C GLN A 521 31.07 10.64 19.90
N PRO A 522 32.19 11.38 19.82
CA PRO A 522 32.35 12.47 18.84
C PRO A 522 32.27 12.01 17.37
N ASP A 523 32.61 10.76 17.08
CA ASP A 523 32.49 10.13 15.76
C ASP A 523 31.05 9.73 15.42
N GLN A 524 30.09 10.09 16.27
CA GLN A 524 28.66 9.78 16.16
C GLN A 524 28.30 8.30 16.37
N THR A 525 29.25 7.46 16.78
CA THR A 525 28.97 6.09 17.20
C THR A 525 28.52 6.07 18.66
N CYS A 526 27.66 5.10 19.00
CA CYS A 526 27.30 4.85 20.39
C CYS A 526 28.21 3.75 20.94
N CYS A 527 28.74 3.84 22.16
CA CYS A 527 28.69 4.95 23.13
C CYS A 527 30.02 5.03 23.90
N THR A 528 30.24 6.12 24.64
CA THR A 528 31.38 6.23 25.58
C THR A 528 31.32 5.15 26.67
N GLN A 529 32.39 4.96 27.45
CA GLN A 529 32.31 4.13 28.65
C GLN A 529 31.33 4.70 29.68
N LYS A 530 30.70 3.81 30.45
CA LYS A 530 29.69 4.17 31.44
C LYS A 530 30.27 5.08 32.50
N LYS A 531 29.59 6.19 32.76
CA LYS A 531 29.94 7.10 33.84
C LYS A 531 28.86 7.04 34.91
N TRP A 532 29.30 7.11 36.17
CA TRP A 532 28.46 6.98 37.33
C TRP A 532 28.38 8.29 38.10
N LEU A 533 27.17 8.71 38.40
CA LEU A 533 26.89 9.72 39.40
C LEU A 533 26.60 8.99 40.71
N SER A 534 27.43 9.21 41.73
CA SER A 534 27.37 8.52 43.01
C SER A 534 26.93 9.46 44.13
N PHE A 535 26.04 8.95 44.99
CA PHE A 535 25.50 9.66 46.15
C PHE A 535 25.72 8.80 47.38
N GLU A 536 26.48 9.30 48.35
CA GLU A 536 26.68 8.62 49.63
C GLU A 536 25.54 9.00 50.58
N ALA A 537 24.79 8.00 51.05
CA ALA A 537 23.74 8.17 52.05
C ALA A 537 24.32 8.33 53.47
N GLY A 538 25.43 7.63 53.73
CA GLY A 538 26.11 7.57 55.02
C GLY A 538 26.74 6.20 55.26
N THR A 539 27.15 5.94 56.51
CA THR A 539 27.75 4.66 56.90
C THR A 539 26.71 3.66 57.37
N PHE A 540 26.66 2.48 56.73
CA PHE A 540 25.78 1.39 57.14
C PHE A 540 26.61 0.21 57.70
N THR A 541 26.11 -0.41 58.77
CA THR A 541 26.76 -1.56 59.42
C THR A 541 25.92 -2.83 59.27
N ILE A 542 26.45 -3.82 58.57
CA ILE A 542 25.89 -5.17 58.51
C ILE A 542 26.22 -5.88 59.83
N VAL A 543 25.19 -6.31 60.56
CA VAL A 543 25.35 -7.04 61.82
C VAL A 543 25.16 -8.54 61.59
N ALA A 544 25.77 -9.35 62.45
CA ALA A 544 25.66 -10.81 62.45
C ALA A 544 24.26 -11.27 62.91
N LYS A 545 23.23 -10.98 62.12
CA LYS A 545 21.82 -11.29 62.36
C LYS A 545 21.24 -11.92 61.08
N GLY A 546 20.43 -12.97 61.23
CA GLY A 546 19.93 -13.74 60.08
C GLY A 546 21.00 -14.61 59.42
N MET A 547 22.00 -15.08 60.17
CA MET A 547 23.06 -15.95 59.65
C MET A 547 22.50 -17.33 59.26
N PRO A 548 23.06 -18.00 58.22
CA PRO A 548 22.72 -19.38 57.91
C PRO A 548 22.91 -20.31 59.12
N ASP A 549 22.13 -21.39 59.17
CA ASP A 549 22.29 -22.44 60.20
C ASP A 549 23.77 -22.90 60.27
N PRO A 550 24.35 -23.15 61.46
CA PRO A 550 25.72 -23.66 61.61
C PRO A 550 26.03 -24.94 60.80
N GLY A 551 25.00 -25.70 60.42
CA GLY A 551 25.03 -26.88 59.54
C GLY A 551 25.01 -26.57 58.03
N TYR A 552 24.87 -25.30 57.63
CA TYR A 552 24.81 -24.85 56.22
C TYR A 552 25.98 -25.38 55.39
N PHE A 553 27.20 -25.33 55.93
CA PHE A 553 28.37 -25.86 55.22
C PHE A 553 28.56 -27.37 55.37
N ASN A 554 27.80 -28.03 56.27
CA ASN A 554 27.91 -29.47 56.52
C ASN A 554 26.96 -30.30 55.64
N ASN A 555 25.93 -29.68 55.05
CA ASN A 555 24.96 -30.35 54.19
C ASN A 555 25.14 -29.94 52.72
N ASN A 556 25.67 -30.85 51.90
CA ASN A 556 25.70 -30.71 50.43
C ASN A 556 24.31 -30.89 49.76
N ARG A 557 23.23 -31.01 50.54
CA ARG A 557 21.84 -31.06 50.07
C ARG A 557 20.93 -30.24 51.00
N PRO A 558 20.45 -29.06 50.56
CA PRO A 558 19.49 -28.24 51.33
C PRO A 558 18.16 -28.96 51.61
N ASP A 559 17.83 -29.95 50.79
CA ASP A 559 16.54 -30.64 50.71
C ASP A 559 16.53 -32.02 51.41
N ALA A 560 17.61 -32.41 52.09
CA ALA A 560 17.70 -33.74 52.69
C ALA A 560 16.91 -33.91 54.01
N ASN A 561 16.59 -32.84 54.73
CA ASN A 561 16.02 -32.94 56.09
C ASN A 561 14.90 -31.93 56.43
N THR A 562 14.24 -31.33 55.44
CA THR A 562 12.98 -30.61 55.68
C THR A 562 11.80 -31.48 55.27
N ASN A 563 11.00 -31.94 56.24
CA ASN A 563 9.61 -32.35 55.99
C ASN A 563 8.77 -31.08 55.72
N GLN A 564 8.98 -30.45 54.56
CA GLN A 564 8.07 -29.49 53.95
C GLN A 564 7.53 -30.06 52.65
#